data_AF-A0A0Q1BIN6-F1
#
_entry.id   AF-A0A0Q1BIN6-F1
#
_cell.length_a   1.000
_cell.length_b   1.000
_cell.length_c   1.000
_cell.angle_alpha   90.00
_cell.angle_beta   90.00
_cell.angle_gamma   90.00
#
_symmetry.space_group_name_H-M   'P 1'
#
loop_
_entity.id
_entity.type
_entity.pdbx_description
1 polymer ?
#
loop_
_entity_poly.entity_id
_entity_poly.type
_entity_poly.pdbx_seq_one_letter_code
_entity_poly.pdbx_strand_id
1 'polypeptide(L)'
;MNINLTSHQLQLLLQDAAEMGAIQALSKVGKIRPFLKKSQAFRLYGRKNVEYWIALGLITSRKDGDHSATWRIDRLEAEAINKSSAALHYI
;
A
#
# COMPACT_ATOMS: atom_id res chain seq x y z
N MET A 1 25.97 1.91 -0.19
CA MET A 1 25.30 0.62 0.10
C MET A 1 25.13 -0.08 -1.23
N ASN A 2 25.81 -1.21 -1.45
CA ASN A 2 25.63 -2.00 -2.68
C ASN A 2 24.62 -3.10 -2.38
N ILE A 3 23.53 -3.15 -3.13
CA ILE A 3 22.51 -4.17 -3.01
C ILE A 3 22.79 -5.21 -4.11
N ASN A 4 23.18 -6.42 -3.71
CA ASN A 4 23.34 -7.54 -4.65
C ASN A 4 22.00 -8.27 -4.76
N LEU A 5 21.39 -8.18 -5.94
CA LEU A 5 20.11 -8.83 -6.23
C LEU A 5 20.32 -9.96 -7.24
N THR A 6 19.66 -11.08 -7.01
CA THR A 6 19.47 -12.10 -8.04
C THR A 6 18.56 -11.58 -9.15
N SER A 7 18.63 -12.17 -10.36
CA SER A 7 17.75 -11.81 -11.47
C SER A 7 16.26 -11.95 -11.12
N HIS A 8 15.91 -12.95 -10.31
CA HIS A 8 14.54 -13.17 -9.84
C HIS A 8 14.08 -12.06 -8.88
N GLN A 9 14.91 -11.69 -7.89
CA GLN A 9 14.60 -10.58 -6.99
C GLN A 9 14.45 -9.26 -7.74
N LEU A 10 15.33 -8.99 -8.72
CA LEU A 10 15.22 -7.81 -9.58
C LEU A 10 13.91 -7.81 -10.38
N GLN A 11 13.53 -8.96 -10.95
CA GLN A 11 12.27 -9.10 -11.68
C GLN A 11 11.05 -8.77 -10.80
N LEU A 12 11.01 -9.30 -9.58
CA LEU A 12 9.92 -9.02 -8.63
C LEU A 12 9.84 -7.53 -8.27
N LEU A 13 10.99 -6.90 -7.98
CA LEU A 13 11.03 -5.47 -7.66
C LEU A 13 10.56 -4.60 -8.84
N LEU A 14 10.94 -4.96 -10.07
CA LEU A 14 10.50 -4.25 -11.26
C LEU A 14 9.00 -4.43 -11.52
N GLN A 15 8.46 -5.63 -11.27
CA GLN A 15 7.03 -5.87 -11.34
C GLN A 15 6.27 -5.02 -10.31
N ASP A 16 6.72 -5.02 -9.06
CA ASP A 16 6.14 -4.20 -8.00
C ASP A 16 6.17 -2.71 -8.34
N ALA A 17 7.29 -2.21 -8.87
CA ALA A 17 7.43 -0.83 -9.32
C ALA A 17 6.45 -0.49 -10.46
N ALA A 18 6.27 -1.39 -11.43
CA ALA A 18 5.33 -1.21 -12.53
C ALA A 18 3.87 -1.16 -12.05
N GLU A 19 3.48 -2.06 -11.14
CA GLU A 19 2.15 -2.08 -10.53
C GLU A 19 1.88 -0.80 -9.72
N MET A 20 2.86 -0.34 -8.94
CA MET A 20 2.79 0.93 -8.20
C MET A 20 2.63 2.13 -9.13
N GLY A 21 3.39 2.18 -10.22
CA GLY A 21 3.28 3.22 -11.24
C GLY A 21 1.89 3.23 -11.91
N ALA A 22 1.34 2.05 -12.22
CA ALA A 22 0.01 1.92 -12.78
C ALA A 22 -1.08 2.42 -11.81
N ILE A 23 -1.01 2.04 -10.54
CA ILE A 23 -1.94 2.52 -9.50
C ILE A 23 -1.89 4.04 -9.38
N GLN A 24 -0.69 4.62 -9.36
CA GLN A 24 -0.53 6.06 -9.27
C GLN A 24 -1.13 6.77 -10.50
N ALA A 25 -0.83 6.29 -11.71
CA ALA A 25 -1.34 6.86 -12.95
C ALA A 25 -2.87 6.78 -13.02
N LEU A 26 -3.45 5.61 -12.77
CA LEU A 26 -4.91 5.38 -12.79
C LEU A 26 -5.63 6.21 -11.73
N SER A 27 -5.01 6.42 -10.57
CA SER A 27 -5.56 7.28 -9.52
C SER A 27 -5.58 8.75 -9.95
N LYS A 28 -4.50 9.23 -10.59
CA LYS A 28 -4.40 10.61 -11.10
C LYS A 28 -5.44 10.92 -12.18
N VAL A 29 -5.73 9.96 -13.06
CA VAL A 29 -6.77 10.12 -14.10
C VAL A 29 -8.19 9.76 -13.61
N GLY A 30 -8.36 9.54 -12.31
CA GLY A 30 -9.68 9.29 -11.70
C GLY A 30 -10.31 7.94 -12.04
N LYS A 31 -9.56 7.01 -12.66
CA LYS A 31 -10.06 5.67 -13.02
C LYS A 31 -10.18 4.75 -11.81
N ILE A 32 -9.32 4.95 -10.81
CA ILE A 32 -9.45 4.31 -9.51
C ILE A 32 -9.42 5.37 -8.40
N ARG A 33 -10.02 5.05 -7.26
CA ARG A 33 -9.99 5.96 -6.11
C ARG A 33 -8.60 5.90 -5.46
N PRO A 34 -7.98 7.07 -5.18
CA PRO A 34 -6.70 7.14 -4.47
C PRO A 34 -6.80 6.69 -3.00
N PHE A 35 -8.02 6.53 -2.49
CA PHE A 35 -8.26 6.10 -1.11
C PHE A 35 -9.04 4.79 -1.05
N LEU A 36 -8.74 3.99 -0.03
CA LEU A 36 -9.46 2.80 0.38
C LEU A 36 -10.37 3.12 1.57
N LYS A 37 -11.58 2.54 1.54
CA LYS A 37 -12.41 2.45 2.74
C LYS A 37 -11.81 1.44 3.72
N LYS A 38 -12.07 1.61 5.02
CA LYS A 38 -11.63 0.67 6.08
C LYS A 38 -11.88 -0.79 5.74
N SER A 39 -13.10 -1.15 5.37
CA SER A 39 -13.46 -2.54 5.03
C SER A 39 -12.73 -3.06 3.79
N GLN A 40 -12.44 -2.20 2.81
CA GLN A 40 -11.67 -2.58 1.63
C GLN A 40 -10.20 -2.84 2.00
N ALA A 41 -9.58 -1.96 2.78
CA ALA A 41 -8.21 -2.14 3.25
C ALA A 41 -8.08 -3.41 4.10
N PHE A 42 -9.03 -3.67 5.01
CA PHE A 42 -9.04 -4.87 5.83
C PHE A 42 -9.18 -6.15 5.02
N ARG A 43 -9.98 -6.12 3.95
CA ARG A 43 -10.13 -7.26 3.04
C ARG A 43 -8.88 -7.51 2.22
N LEU A 44 -8.20 -6.45 1.76
CA LEU A 44 -7.02 -6.57 0.91
C LEU A 44 -5.77 -6.98 1.68
N TYR A 45 -5.52 -6.35 2.84
CA TYR A 45 -4.24 -6.47 3.54
C TYR A 45 -4.35 -7.17 4.90
N GLY A 46 -5.57 -7.48 5.35
CA GLY A 46 -5.84 -8.02 6.67
C GLY A 46 -5.96 -6.95 7.75
N ARG A 47 -6.93 -7.11 8.65
CA ARG A 47 -7.22 -6.14 9.72
C ARG A 47 -6.01 -5.86 10.59
N LYS A 48 -5.33 -6.91 11.07
CA LYS A 48 -4.18 -6.80 11.98
C LYS A 48 -3.06 -5.98 11.36
N ASN A 49 -2.77 -6.21 10.07
CA ASN A 49 -1.71 -5.49 9.37
C ASN A 49 -2.06 -4.02 9.19
N VAL A 50 -3.28 -3.71 8.74
CA VAL A 50 -3.72 -2.32 8.55
C VAL A 50 -3.69 -1.54 9.87
N GLU A 51 -4.24 -2.12 10.94
CA GLU A 51 -4.22 -1.48 12.28
C GLU A 51 -2.79 -1.31 12.80
N TYR A 52 -1.91 -2.29 12.57
CA TYR A 52 -0.50 -2.20 12.94
C TYR A 52 0.25 -1.10 12.16
N TRP A 53 0.06 -1.01 10.85
CA TRP A 53 0.68 0.03 10.03
C TRP A 53 0.20 1.44 10.41
N ILE A 54 -1.09 1.60 10.73
CA ILE A 54 -1.62 2.86 11.25
C ILE A 54 -0.97 3.20 12.59
N ALA A 55 -0.86 2.24 13.51
CA ALA A 55 -0.25 2.46 14.83
C ALA A 55 1.22 2.87 14.75
N LEU A 56 1.94 2.37 13.75
CA LEU A 56 3.33 2.77 13.46
C LEU A 56 3.46 4.08 12.67
N GLY A 57 2.35 4.67 12.21
CA GLY A 57 2.38 5.86 11.35
C GLY A 57 2.88 5.59 9.92
N LEU A 58 2.89 4.33 9.48
CA LEU A 58 3.34 3.93 8.14
C LEU A 58 2.29 4.23 7.05
N ILE A 59 1.01 4.24 7.42
CA ILE A 59 -0.08 4.63 6.53
C ILE A 59 -0.98 5.64 7.23
N THR A 60 -1.44 6.63 6.48
CA THR A 60 -2.30 7.68 7.01
C THR A 60 -3.76 7.26 6.91
N SER A 61 -4.47 7.17 8.05
CA SER A 61 -5.92 7.07 8.06
C SER A 61 -6.54 8.45 8.31
N ARG A 62 -7.16 9.02 7.27
CA ARG A 62 -7.95 10.25 7.41
C ARG A 62 -9.40 9.89 7.64
N LYS A 63 -10.04 10.54 8.60
CA LYS A 63 -11.45 10.35 8.91
C LYS A 63 -12.23 11.55 8.37
N ASP A 64 -13.27 11.30 7.59
CA ASP A 64 -14.07 12.37 6.97
C ASP A 64 -15.01 13.10 7.96
N GLY A 65 -14.88 12.87 9.27
CA GLY A 65 -15.72 13.47 10.31
C GLY A 65 -15.62 12.73 11.66
N ASP A 66 -16.56 13.00 12.57
CA ASP A 66 -16.60 12.37 13.89
C ASP A 66 -17.28 11.00 13.90
N HIS A 67 -17.17 10.28 15.02
CA HIS A 67 -17.89 9.02 15.28
C HIS A 67 -17.68 7.90 14.23
N SER A 68 -18.71 7.52 13.47
CA SER A 68 -18.70 6.43 12.49
C SER A 68 -18.15 6.84 11.12
N ALA A 69 -17.57 8.04 11.00
CA ALA A 69 -17.12 8.57 9.72
C ALA A 69 -16.11 7.64 9.02
N THR A 70 -16.26 7.62 7.69
CA THR A 70 -15.54 6.71 6.80
C THR A 70 -14.04 7.01 6.86
N TRP A 71 -13.24 5.95 6.98
CA TRP A 71 -11.79 6.08 6.86
C TRP A 71 -11.41 6.16 5.38
N ARG A 72 -10.47 7.05 5.10
CA ARG A 72 -9.74 7.17 3.85
C ARG A 72 -8.30 6.82 4.15
N ILE A 73 -7.94 5.61 3.77
CA ILE A 73 -6.56 5.13 3.81
C ILE A 73 -5.98 5.39 2.42
N ASP A 74 -4.80 6.02 2.34
CA ASP A 74 -4.15 6.20 1.04
C ASP A 74 -3.80 4.83 0.43
N ARG A 75 -4.28 4.60 -0.80
CA ARG A 75 -4.10 3.33 -1.49
C ARG A 75 -2.63 3.07 -1.79
N LEU A 76 -1.90 4.10 -2.20
CA LEU A 76 -0.51 3.97 -2.63
C LEU A 76 0.38 3.71 -1.42
N GLU A 77 0.14 4.38 -0.29
CA GLU A 77 0.85 4.09 0.96
C GLU A 77 0.63 2.64 1.41
N ALA A 78 -0.62 2.17 1.44
CA ALA A 78 -0.93 0.81 1.85
C ALA A 78 -0.30 -0.25 0.94
N GLU A 79 -0.33 -0.03 -0.38
CA GLU A 79 0.28 -0.94 -1.34
C GLU A 79 1.82 -0.94 -1.23
N ALA A 80 2.42 0.23 -1.02
CA ALA A 80 3.87 0.36 -0.83
C ALA A 80 4.33 -0.45 0.38
N ILE A 81 3.69 -0.29 1.55
CA ILE A 81 4.05 -1.02 2.76
C ILE A 81 3.88 -2.53 2.58
N ASN A 82 2.79 -2.96 1.93
CA ASN A 82 2.54 -4.38 1.66
C ASN A 82 3.64 -4.98 0.78
N LYS A 83 3.98 -4.32 -0.34
CA LYS A 83 5.03 -4.78 -1.27
C LYS A 83 6.43 -4.72 -0.67
N SER A 84 6.76 -3.66 0.06
CA SER A 84 8.04 -3.55 0.78
C SER A 84 8.20 -4.66 1.82
N SER A 85 7.14 -5.02 2.55
CA SER A 85 7.20 -6.14 3.51
C SER A 85 7.46 -7.49 2.83
N ALA A 86 6.92 -7.69 1.62
CA ALA A 86 7.18 -8.89 0.83
C ALA A 86 8.62 -8.88 0.30
N ALA A 87 9.07 -7.76 -0.27
CA ALA A 87 10.44 -7.61 -0.76
C ALA A 87 11.49 -7.89 0.33
N LEU A 88 11.26 -7.42 1.57
CA LEU A 88 12.15 -7.71 2.70
C LEU A 88 12.21 -9.20 3.09
N HIS A 89 11.18 -9.99 2.77
CA HIS A 89 11.20 -11.44 3.00
C HIS A 89 11.93 -12.21 1.89
N TYR A 90 11.97 -11.66 0.67
CA TYR A 90 12.53 -12.31 -0.50
C TYR A 90 13.93 -11.84 -0.89
N ILE A 91 14.42 -10.74 -0.29
CA ILE A 91 15.79 -10.21 -0.44
C ILE A 91 16.66 -10.70 0.71
#